data_AF-A0A956EGL9-F1
#
_entry.id   AF-A0A956EGL9-F1
#
_cell.length_a   1.000
_cell.length_b   1.000
_cell.length_c   1.000
_cell.angle_alpha   90.00
_cell.angle_beta   90.00
_cell.angle_gamma   90.00
#
_symmetry.space_group_name_H-M   'P 1'
#
loop_
_entity.id
_entity.type
_entity.pdbx_description
1 polymer ?
#
loop_
_entity_poly.entity_id
_entity_poly.type
_entity_poly.pdbx_seq_one_letter_code
_entity_poly.pdbx_strand_id
1 'polypeptide(L)'
;DLWSGEAPRWVALDTQERHRAALHPDDPTRELDRSERSRPRPELAGHRWYKVMRVVWSSKTVALRTYVARHLCRAWNATRRGPERLRDLQIVYMLERTPAPGEAVPPVEAVTMLRHSCGE
;
A
#
# COMPACT_ATOMS: atom_id res chain seq x y z
N ASP A 1 32.69 -14.33 3.08
CA ASP A 1 32.39 -15.33 2.04
C ASP A 1 31.10 -16.07 2.36
N LEU A 2 30.03 -15.78 1.61
CA LEU A 2 28.66 -16.30 1.80
C LEU A 2 28.29 -17.43 0.82
N TRP A 3 29.29 -18.08 0.21
CA TRP A 3 29.08 -19.06 -0.86
C TRP A 3 29.98 -20.30 -0.69
N SER A 4 30.04 -20.87 0.51
CA SER A 4 30.46 -22.26 0.69
C SER A 4 29.32 -23.16 0.20
N GLY A 5 29.59 -23.99 -0.82
CA GLY A 5 28.62 -24.88 -1.49
C GLY A 5 28.09 -26.04 -0.65
N GLU A 6 27.74 -25.80 0.61
CA GLU A 6 26.96 -26.73 1.43
C GLU A 6 25.45 -26.53 1.17
N ALA A 7 24.72 -27.63 1.08
CA ALA A 7 23.27 -27.61 0.97
C ALA A 7 22.65 -26.91 2.21
N PRO A 8 21.58 -26.10 2.03
CA PRO A 8 20.99 -25.37 3.14
C PRO A 8 20.49 -26.33 4.22
N ARG A 9 20.99 -26.16 5.45
CA ARG A 9 20.54 -26.91 6.62
C ARG A 9 19.38 -26.17 7.27
N TRP A 10 18.20 -26.77 7.24
CA TRP A 10 17.01 -26.23 7.91
C TRP A 10 17.20 -26.29 9.42
N VAL A 11 17.15 -25.14 10.08
CA VAL A 11 17.11 -25.02 11.54
C VAL A 11 15.68 -24.68 11.94
N ALA A 12 15.10 -25.45 12.87
CA ALA A 12 13.79 -25.16 13.40
C ALA A 12 13.83 -23.82 14.15
N LEU A 13 13.06 -22.84 13.68
CA LEU A 13 12.81 -21.63 14.46
C LEU A 13 11.97 -22.03 15.68
N ASP A 14 12.47 -21.74 16.87
CA ASP A 14 11.71 -21.88 18.11
C ASP A 14 10.52 -20.90 18.08
N THR A 15 9.31 -21.44 17.92
CA THR A 15 8.05 -20.71 17.78
C THR A 15 7.35 -20.49 19.13
N GLN A 16 8.10 -20.02 20.14
CA GLN A 16 7.51 -19.67 21.44
C GLN A 16 6.67 -18.38 21.46
N GLU A 17 6.35 -17.77 20.31
CA GLU A 17 5.25 -16.82 20.23
C GLU A 17 4.14 -17.33 19.30
N ARG A 18 3.13 -17.99 19.89
CA ARG A 18 1.71 -18.03 19.50
C ARG A 18 1.36 -17.89 18.00
N HIS A 19 2.02 -18.64 17.12
CA HIS A 19 1.62 -18.72 15.72
C HIS A 19 1.18 -20.13 15.36
N ARG A 20 -0.09 -20.22 14.95
CA ARG A 20 -0.77 -21.31 14.24
C ARG A 20 0.23 -22.22 13.52
N ALA A 21 0.07 -23.54 13.70
CA ALA A 21 0.79 -24.57 12.96
C ALA A 21 0.91 -24.19 11.47
N ALA A 22 2.16 -24.19 10.98
CA ALA A 22 2.45 -23.98 9.57
C ALA A 22 1.63 -24.98 8.74
N LEU A 23 0.78 -24.44 7.88
CA LEU A 23 -0.11 -25.21 7.04
C LEU A 23 0.72 -25.99 6.02
N HIS A 24 0.70 -27.32 6.09
CA HIS A 24 1.31 -28.15 5.05
C HIS A 24 0.43 -28.07 3.79
N PRO A 25 1.01 -27.82 2.59
CA PRO A 25 0.24 -27.63 1.36
C PRO A 25 -0.59 -28.84 0.93
N ASP A 26 -0.25 -30.04 1.40
CA ASP A 26 -0.85 -31.31 0.98
C ASP A 26 -1.87 -31.93 1.94
N ASP A 27 -2.47 -31.16 2.86
CA ASP A 27 -3.51 -31.71 3.75
C ASP A 27 -4.85 -31.91 3.00
N PRO A 28 -5.27 -33.16 2.72
CA PRO A 28 -6.46 -33.45 1.93
C PRO A 28 -7.76 -33.29 2.73
N THR A 29 -7.70 -33.09 4.04
CA THR A 29 -8.89 -32.97 4.91
C THR A 29 -9.49 -31.56 4.93
N ARG A 30 -8.86 -30.62 4.24
CA ARG A 30 -9.28 -29.22 4.24
C ARG A 30 -10.17 -28.92 3.05
N GLU A 31 -11.47 -29.14 3.20
CA GLU A 31 -12.44 -28.39 2.42
C GLU A 31 -12.22 -26.92 2.75
N LEU A 32 -11.63 -26.16 1.81
CA LEU A 32 -11.50 -24.72 1.93
C LEU A 32 -12.92 -24.19 2.10
N ASP A 33 -13.29 -23.78 3.30
CA ASP A 33 -14.56 -23.11 3.54
C ASP A 33 -14.61 -21.84 2.69
N ARG A 34 -15.23 -21.96 1.52
CA ARG A 34 -15.35 -20.88 0.52
C ARG A 34 -16.40 -19.86 0.95
N SER A 35 -17.15 -20.11 2.02
CA SER A 35 -18.21 -19.22 2.50
C SER A 35 -17.67 -17.91 3.11
N GLU A 36 -16.41 -17.88 3.55
CA GLU A 36 -15.76 -16.65 4.06
C GLU A 36 -15.41 -15.61 2.97
N ARG A 37 -15.54 -15.94 1.68
CA ARG A 37 -15.16 -15.01 0.58
C ARG A 37 -16.07 -13.79 0.44
N SER A 38 -17.21 -13.75 1.11
CA SER A 38 -18.28 -12.81 0.77
C SER A 38 -18.30 -11.53 1.61
N ARG A 39 -17.47 -11.39 2.64
CA ARG A 39 -17.44 -10.16 3.45
C ARG A 39 -16.02 -9.59 3.48
N PRO A 40 -15.77 -8.42 2.85
CA PRO A 40 -14.51 -7.73 3.07
C PRO A 40 -14.41 -7.45 4.57
N ARG A 41 -13.33 -7.94 5.21
CA ARG A 41 -13.12 -7.70 6.64
C ARG A 41 -13.17 -6.19 6.88
N PRO A 42 -13.84 -5.71 7.93
CA PRO A 42 -13.93 -4.27 8.22
C PRO A 42 -12.55 -3.62 8.40
N GLU A 43 -11.56 -4.39 8.86
CA GLU A 43 -10.14 -4.02 8.92
C GLU A 43 -9.55 -3.65 7.54
N LEU A 44 -10.09 -4.20 6.44
CA LEU A 44 -9.67 -3.94 5.06
C LEU A 44 -10.24 -2.66 4.43
N ALA A 45 -11.10 -1.92 5.12
CA ALA A 45 -11.57 -0.61 4.64
C ALA A 45 -10.38 0.35 4.37
N GLY A 46 -9.31 0.25 5.16
CA GLY A 46 -8.05 0.98 4.92
C GLY A 46 -7.12 0.35 3.86
N HIS A 47 -7.24 -0.95 3.60
CA HIS A 47 -6.32 -1.66 2.68
C HIS A 47 -6.53 -1.26 1.22
N ARG A 48 -7.75 -0.88 0.83
CA ARG A 48 -8.01 -0.34 -0.52
C ARG A 48 -7.30 0.99 -0.72
N TRP A 49 -7.40 1.89 0.27
CA TRP A 49 -6.75 3.18 0.21
C TRP A 49 -5.22 3.05 0.24
N TYR A 50 -4.70 2.17 1.10
CA TYR A 50 -3.29 1.82 1.13
C TYR A 50 -2.80 1.26 -0.23
N LYS A 51 -3.56 0.38 -0.87
CA LYS A 51 -3.22 -0.15 -2.20
C LYS A 51 -3.21 0.96 -3.26
N VAL A 52 -4.19 1.86 -3.24
CA VAL A 52 -4.23 3.01 -4.15
C VAL A 52 -3.01 3.91 -3.93
N MET A 53 -2.70 4.29 -2.69
CA MET A 53 -1.55 5.13 -2.35
C MET A 53 -0.21 4.45 -2.64
N ARG A 54 -0.13 3.12 -2.57
CA ARG A 54 1.07 2.37 -2.97
C ARG A 54 1.32 2.35 -4.48
N VAL A 55 0.30 2.64 -5.28
CA VAL A 55 0.38 2.53 -6.74
C VAL A 55 0.34 3.89 -7.42
N VAL A 56 -0.29 4.90 -6.81
CA VAL A 56 -0.47 6.25 -7.39
C VAL A 56 0.85 6.93 -7.75
N TRP A 57 1.93 6.69 -7.01
CA TRP A 57 3.23 7.30 -7.32
C TRP A 57 3.88 6.73 -8.59
N SER A 58 3.52 5.52 -9.01
CA SER A 58 4.14 4.87 -10.17
C SER A 58 3.84 5.64 -11.46
N SER A 59 4.80 5.66 -12.39
CA SER A 59 4.60 6.20 -13.74
C SER A 59 3.56 5.41 -14.54
N LYS A 60 3.40 4.11 -14.24
CA LYS A 60 2.47 3.19 -14.93
C LYS A 60 0.99 3.52 -14.70
N THR A 61 0.70 4.30 -13.65
CA THR A 61 -0.67 4.55 -13.16
C THR A 61 -1.00 6.03 -13.13
N VAL A 62 -0.25 6.85 -13.87
CA VAL A 62 -0.47 8.30 -13.99
C VAL A 62 -1.93 8.61 -14.36
N ALA A 63 -2.50 7.86 -15.31
CA ALA A 63 -3.89 8.03 -15.73
C ALA A 63 -4.91 7.77 -14.61
N LEU A 64 -4.58 6.92 -13.62
CA LEU A 64 -5.46 6.62 -12.49
C LEU A 64 -5.50 7.76 -11.46
N ARG A 65 -4.48 8.61 -11.40
CA ARG A 65 -4.38 9.70 -10.41
C ARG A 65 -5.57 10.66 -10.50
N THR A 66 -6.02 10.98 -11.71
CA THR A 66 -7.17 11.86 -11.93
C THR A 66 -8.46 11.26 -11.38
N TYR A 67 -8.68 9.96 -11.52
CA TYR A 67 -9.87 9.30 -10.96
C TYR A 67 -9.85 9.31 -9.44
N VAL A 68 -8.68 9.06 -8.84
CA VAL A 68 -8.48 9.15 -7.39
C VAL A 68 -8.76 10.56 -6.91
N ALA A 69 -8.25 11.57 -7.61
CA ALA A 69 -8.48 12.97 -7.28
C ALA A 69 -9.96 13.37 -7.35
N ARG A 70 -10.66 12.99 -8.42
CA ARG A 70 -12.11 13.20 -8.54
C ARG A 70 -12.88 12.53 -7.41
N HIS A 71 -12.51 11.30 -7.07
CA HIS A 71 -13.13 10.59 -5.95
C HIS A 71 -12.91 11.33 -4.62
N LEU A 72 -11.69 11.78 -4.34
CA LEU A 72 -11.36 12.55 -3.14
C LEU A 72 -12.12 13.88 -3.06
N CYS A 73 -12.15 14.64 -4.17
CA CYS A 73 -12.94 15.86 -4.27
C CYS A 73 -14.42 15.61 -3.94
N ARG A 74 -15.02 14.56 -4.52
CA ARG A 74 -16.43 14.20 -4.28
C ARG A 74 -16.65 13.77 -2.83
N ALA A 75 -15.80 12.90 -2.30
CA ALA A 75 -15.93 12.41 -0.93
C ALA A 75 -15.81 13.53 0.10
N TRP A 76 -14.86 14.46 -0.08
CA TRP A 76 -14.68 15.60 0.80
C TRP A 76 -15.84 16.59 0.71
N ASN A 77 -16.27 16.91 -0.52
CA ASN A 77 -17.33 17.88 -0.78
C ASN A 77 -18.73 17.34 -0.50
N ALA A 78 -18.92 16.02 -0.37
CA ALA A 78 -20.22 15.42 -0.06
C ALA A 78 -20.78 15.89 1.29
N THR A 79 -19.90 16.19 2.25
CA THR A 79 -20.30 16.59 3.62
C THR A 79 -20.06 18.06 3.93
N ARG A 80 -19.51 18.84 2.98
CA ARG A 80 -19.10 20.24 3.19
C ARG A 80 -19.80 21.19 2.24
N ARG A 81 -20.13 22.39 2.72
CA ARG A 81 -20.88 23.40 1.96
C ARG A 81 -20.14 24.73 1.94
N GLY A 82 -20.50 25.56 0.96
CA GLY A 82 -19.96 26.92 0.83
C GLY A 82 -18.43 26.96 0.80
N PRO A 83 -17.77 27.76 1.64
CA PRO A 83 -16.32 27.99 1.59
C PRO A 83 -15.48 26.78 2.01
N GLU A 84 -16.07 25.80 2.72
CA GLU A 84 -15.34 24.59 3.17
C GLU A 84 -15.16 23.55 2.07
N ARG A 85 -15.79 23.76 0.91
CA ARG A 85 -15.63 22.89 -0.24
C ARG A 85 -14.21 23.00 -0.78
N LEU A 86 -13.61 21.85 -1.04
CA LEU A 86 -12.34 21.74 -1.73
C LEU A 86 -12.52 22.23 -3.17
N ARG A 87 -11.75 23.25 -3.53
CA ARG A 87 -11.66 23.79 -4.90
C ARG A 87 -10.53 23.15 -5.67
N ASP A 88 -9.38 22.98 -5.02
CA ASP A 88 -8.17 22.44 -5.61
C ASP A 88 -7.62 21.33 -4.72
N LEU A 89 -7.14 20.26 -5.36
CA LEU A 89 -6.49 19.13 -4.72
C LEU A 89 -5.08 18.98 -5.30
N GLN A 90 -4.10 18.77 -4.42
CA GLN A 90 -2.75 18.37 -4.81
C GLN A 90 -2.39 17.02 -4.18
N ILE A 91 -1.83 16.12 -4.98
CA ILE A 91 -1.24 14.87 -4.50
C ILE A 91 0.28 15.07 -4.52
N VAL A 92 0.90 15.07 -3.34
CA VAL A 92 2.33 15.28 -3.15
C VAL A 92 2.94 14.02 -2.54
N TYR A 93 4.10 13.62 -3.04
CA TYR A 93 4.91 12.54 -2.48
C TYR A 93 6.22 13.12 -1.94
N MET A 94 6.67 12.58 -0.81
CA MET A 94 7.98 12.87 -0.26
C MET A 94 8.96 11.82 -0.82
N LEU A 95 9.96 12.28 -1.56
CA LEU A 95 10.98 11.44 -2.17
C LEU A 95 12.20 11.41 -1.24
N GLU A 96 12.48 10.20 -0.74
CA GLU A 96 13.70 9.89 -0.01
C GLU A 96 14.58 9.03 -0.92
N ARG A 97 15.80 9.50 -1.20
CA ARG A 97 16.77 8.75 -2.01
C ARG A 97 17.72 8.01 -1.08
N THR A 98 17.92 6.72 -1.33
CA THR A 98 18.92 5.93 -0.61
C THR A 98 20.32 6.32 -1.09
N PRO A 99 21.20 6.86 -0.22
CA PRO A 99 22.58 7.18 -0.61
C PRO A 99 23.41 5.89 -0.80
N ALA A 100 24.54 5.99 -1.49
CA ALA A 100 25.50 4.89 -1.53
C ALA A 100 26.14 4.68 -0.13
N PRO A 101 26.70 3.48 0.17
CA PRO A 101 27.37 3.25 1.44
C PRO A 101 28.51 4.26 1.66
N GLY A 102 28.45 5.00 2.77
CA GLY A 102 29.44 6.02 3.12
C GLY A 102 29.13 7.44 2.61
N GLU A 103 28.07 7.63 1.82
CA GLU A 103 27.60 8.94 1.41
C GLU A 103 26.59 9.53 2.41
N ALA A 104 26.46 10.86 2.39
CA ALA A 104 25.49 11.57 3.20
C ALA A 104 24.05 11.31 2.70
N VAL A 105 23.10 11.20 3.64
CA VAL A 105 21.68 11.07 3.31
C VAL A 105 21.20 12.39 2.69
N PRO A 106 20.65 12.36 1.46
CA PRO A 106 20.11 13.56 0.83
C PRO A 106 18.83 14.03 1.53
N PRO A 107 18.50 15.33 1.42
CA PRO A 107 17.26 15.85 2.00
C PRO A 107 16.03 15.26 1.30
N VAL A 108 14.93 15.16 2.06
CA VAL A 108 13.64 14.70 1.53
C VAL A 108 13.07 15.75 0.56
N GLU A 109 12.73 15.32 -0.66
CA GLU A 109 12.22 16.20 -1.72
C GLU A 109 10.70 16.07 -1.86
N ALA A 110 9.95 17.18 -1.82
CA ALA A 110 8.52 17.15 -2.09
C ALA A 110 8.24 17.16 -3.62
N VAL A 111 7.60 16.11 -4.13
CA VAL A 111 7.27 15.94 -5.55
C VAL A 111 5.76 16.01 -5.74
N THR A 112 5.28 17.01 -6.50
CA THR A 112 3.86 17.11 -6.84
C THR A 112 3.53 16.12 -7.96
N MET A 113 2.69 15.13 -7.65
CA MET A 113 2.30 14.07 -8.58
C MET A 113 1.07 14.40 -9.40
N LEU A 114 0.19 15.26 -8.87
CA LEU A 114 -1.02 15.73 -9.53
C LEU A 114 -1.48 17.05 -8.90
N ARG A 115 -1.97 17.96 -9.73
CA ARG A 115 -2.85 19.08 -9.34
C ARG A 115 -4.19 18.88 -10.05
N HIS A 116 -5.29 19.06 -9.32
CA HIS A 116 -6.62 18.81 -9.85
C HIS A 116 -7.62 19.83 -9.30
N SER A 117 -8.41 20.44 -10.18
CA SER A 117 -9.55 21.27 -9.80
C SER A 117 -10.78 20.40 -9.56
N CYS A 118 -11.39 20.54 -8.38
CA CYS A 118 -12.59 19.83 -7.98
C CYS A 118 -13.88 20.40 -8.59
N GLY A 119 -13.78 21.48 -9.37
CA GLY A 119 -14.91 22.14 -10.03
C GLY A 119 -15.19 21.66 -11.46
N GLU A 120 -14.35 20.78 -12.02
CA GLU A 120 -14.51 20.15 -13.34
C GLU A 120 -15.38 18.89 -13.32
#